data_AF-A0A2E9Z933-F1
#
_entry.id   AF-A0A2E9Z933-F1
#
_cell.length_a   1.000
_cell.length_b   1.000
_cell.length_c   1.000
_cell.angle_alpha   90.00
_cell.angle_beta   90.00
_cell.angle_gamma   90.00
#
_symmetry.space_group_name_H-M   'P 1'
#
loop_
_entity.id
_entity.type
_entity.pdbx_description
1 polymer ?
#
loop_
_entity_poly.entity_id
_entity_poly.type
_entity_poly.pdbx_seq_one_letter_code
_entity_poly.pdbx_strand_id
1 'polypeptide(L)' 'MTPVIIENKQGIPWLATDSRCESQVITVVPQQLINTLDYHNPLALAIEKPRIHAQLLPDVILYESSISPGSMIPPQKTRP' A
#
# COMPACT_ATOMS: atom_id res chain seq x y z
N MET A 1 -7.95 -10.68 4.86
CA MET A 1 -7.75 -9.80 6.04
C MET A 1 -6.30 -9.95 6.49
N THR A 2 -5.62 -8.85 6.81
CA THR A 2 -4.19 -8.83 7.16
C THR A 2 -3.99 -7.85 8.31
N PRO A 3 -4.39 -8.24 9.53
CA PRO A 3 -4.17 -7.41 10.71
C PRO A 3 -2.68 -7.36 11.04
N VAL A 4 -2.15 -6.15 11.25
CA VAL A 4 -0.75 -5.91 11.60
C VAL A 4 -0.68 -4.99 12.82
N ILE A 5 0.15 -5.38 13.78
CA ILE A 5 0.55 -4.55 14.91
C ILE A 5 2.05 -4.28 14.78
N ILE A 6 2.44 -3.02 14.95
CA ILE A 6 3.83 -2.58 14.96
C ILE A 6 4.19 -2.16 16.37
N GLU A 7 5.30 -2.69 16.86
CA GLU A 7 5.94 -2.28 18.10
C GLU A 7 7.01 -1.23 17.81
N ASN A 8 7.18 -0.29 18.74
CA ASN A 8 8.34 0.60 18.71
C ASN A 8 9.61 -0.14 19.16
N LYS A 9 10.75 0.56 19.13
CA LYS A 9 12.05 -0.01 19.54
C LYS A 9 12.10 -0.47 21.00
N GLN A 10 11.14 -0.07 21.83
CA GLN A 10 11.01 -0.42 23.23
C GLN A 10 10.06 -1.61 23.45
N GLY A 11 9.54 -2.23 22.38
CA GLY A 11 8.58 -3.33 22.47
C GLY A 11 7.16 -2.90 22.87
N ILE A 12 6.85 -1.60 22.77
CA ILE A 12 5.53 -1.06 23.10
C ILE A 12 4.73 -0.98 21.79
N PRO A 13 3.49 -1.52 21.75
CA PRO A 13 2.60 -1.36 20.60
C PRO A 13 2.42 0.12 20.24
N TRP A 14 2.66 0.45 18.97
CA TRP A 14 2.67 1.81 18.47
C TRP A 14 1.61 2.06 17.39
N LEU A 15 1.37 1.07 16.53
CA LEU A 15 0.38 1.16 15.46
C LEU A 15 -0.34 -0.17 15.29
N ALA A 16 -1.66 -0.13 15.15
CA ALA A 16 -2.48 -1.26 14.72
C ALA A 16 -3.19 -0.87 13.42
N THR A 17 -3.09 -1.72 12.40
CA THR A 17 -3.73 -1.49 11.10
C THR A 17 -4.29 -2.78 10.51
N ASP A 18 -5.36 -2.67 9.76
CA ASP A 18 -5.98 -3.73 8.97
C ASP A 18 -6.67 -3.11 7.76
N SER A 19 -6.97 -3.93 6.75
CA SER A 19 -7.72 -3.53 5.57
C SER A 19 -8.86 -4.51 5.30
N ARG A 20 -10.08 -3.95 5.23
CA ARG A 20 -11.29 -4.64 4.77
C ARG A 20 -11.47 -4.41 3.26
N CYS A 21 -10.65 -5.02 2.41
CA CYS A 21 -10.81 -4.90 0.96
C CYS A 21 -10.67 -6.26 0.27
N GLU A 22 -11.75 -6.83 -0.28
CA GLU A 22 -11.87 -8.26 -0.63
C GLU A 22 -10.68 -8.87 -1.41
N SER A 23 -10.13 -8.19 -2.42
CA SER A 23 -8.98 -8.70 -3.22
C SER A 23 -7.68 -7.91 -3.05
N GLN A 24 -7.75 -6.67 -2.54
CA GLN A 24 -6.59 -5.78 -2.47
C GLN A 24 -5.93 -5.71 -1.10
N VAL A 25 -6.40 -6.50 -0.11
CA VAL A 25 -5.92 -6.46 1.29
C VAL A 25 -4.39 -6.42 1.37
N ILE A 26 -3.70 -7.29 0.63
CA ILE A 26 -2.26 -7.52 0.78
C ILE A 26 -1.43 -6.30 0.37
N THR A 27 -1.88 -5.50 -0.60
CA THR A 27 -1.10 -4.31 -1.02
C THR A 27 -1.45 -3.08 -0.20
N VAL A 28 -2.66 -3.00 0.36
CA VAL A 28 -3.12 -1.82 1.12
C VAL A 28 -2.33 -1.64 2.41
N VAL A 29 -2.20 -2.71 3.21
CA VAL A 29 -1.51 -2.61 4.52
C VAL A 29 -0.04 -2.20 4.36
N PRO A 30 0.78 -2.85 3.49
CA PRO A 30 2.15 -2.42 3.24
C PRO A 30 2.28 -0.98 2.73
N GLN A 31 1.37 -0.52 1.87
CA GLN A 31 1.41 0.88 1.39
C GLN A 31 1.17 1.87 2.53
N GLN A 32 0.23 1.59 3.42
CA GLN A 32 0.01 2.41 4.61
C GLN A 32 1.26 2.41 5.52
N LEU A 33 1.89 1.25 5.70
CA LEU A 33 3.11 1.13 6.50
C LEU A 33 4.29 1.89 5.88
N ILE A 34 4.53 1.75 4.58
CA ILE A 34 5.57 2.50 3.86
C ILE A 34 5.32 4.01 3.97
N ASN A 35 4.06 4.44 3.78
CA ASN A 35 3.68 5.85 3.89
C ASN A 35 3.93 6.40 5.30
N THR A 36 3.70 5.61 6.34
CA THR A 36 3.88 6.02 7.74
C THR A 36 5.34 5.90 8.20
N LEU A 37 6.02 4.80 7.88
CA LEU A 37 7.36 4.48 8.39
C LEU A 37 8.47 5.12 7.56
N ASP A 38 8.41 5.00 6.24
CA ASP A 38 9.49 5.45 5.35
C ASP A 38 9.29 6.91 4.93
N TYR A 39 8.06 7.28 4.59
CA TYR A 39 7.73 8.65 4.19
C TYR A 39 7.31 9.55 5.36
N HIS A 40 7.29 9.02 6.59
CA HIS A 40 6.96 9.75 7.81
C HIS A 40 5.64 10.55 7.72
N ASN A 41 4.67 10.09 6.93
CA ASN A 41 3.39 10.78 6.83
C ASN A 41 2.58 10.58 8.11
N PRO A 42 1.84 11.60 8.57
CA PRO A 42 0.81 11.42 9.60
C PRO A 42 -0.15 10.30 9.18
N LEU A 43 -0.65 9.53 10.14
CA LEU A 43 -1.49 8.36 9.86
C LEU A 43 -2.69 8.68 8.95
N ALA A 44 -3.36 9.81 9.17
CA ALA A 44 -4.47 10.26 8.32
C ALA A 44 -4.04 10.43 6.86
N LEU A 45 -2.92 11.13 6.63
CA LEU A 45 -2.39 11.34 5.29
C LEU A 45 -1.90 10.03 4.67
N ALA A 46 -1.30 9.13 5.46
CA ALA A 46 -0.84 7.83 4.98
C ALA A 46 -1.99 6.94 4.48
N ILE A 47 -3.18 7.07 5.08
CA ILE A 47 -4.40 6.35 4.70
C ILE A 47 -5.05 6.98 3.44
N GLU A 48 -5.04 8.31 3.34
CA GLU A 48 -5.63 9.07 2.23
C GLU A 48 -4.81 9.04 0.94
N LYS A 49 -3.51 8.70 1.03
CA LYS A 49 -2.65 8.61 -0.15
C LYS A 49 -3.18 7.59 -1.15
N PRO A 50 -3.07 7.90 -2.46
CA PRO A 50 -3.60 7.03 -3.48
C PRO A 50 -2.82 5.72 -3.56
N ARG A 51 -3.55 4.66 -3.91
CA ARG A 51 -3.06 3.29 -3.81
C ARG A 51 -2.83 2.66 -5.18
N ILE A 52 -1.88 1.73 -5.20
CA ILE A 52 -1.60 0.82 -6.32
C ILE A 52 -1.78 -0.63 -5.90
N HIS A 53 -2.11 -1.50 -6.83
CA HIS A 53 -2.26 -2.93 -6.57
C HIS A 53 -1.79 -3.75 -7.77
N ALA A 54 -0.93 -4.73 -7.50
CA ALA A 54 -0.53 -5.76 -8.44
C ALA A 54 -0.46 -7.08 -7.69
N GLN A 55 -0.97 -8.15 -8.29
CA GLN A 55 -1.06 -9.47 -7.67
C GLN A 55 -0.50 -10.57 -8.59
N LEU A 56 0.47 -10.19 -9.44
CA LEU A 56 1.08 -11.01 -10.50
C LEU A 56 0.12 -11.40 -11.62
N LEU A 57 -1.03 -12.00 -11.30
CA LEU A 57 -2.05 -12.42 -12.25
C LEU A 57 -3.42 -11.83 -11.90
N PRO A 58 -4.14 -11.23 -12.88
CA PRO A 58 -3.64 -10.87 -14.21
C PRO A 58 -2.48 -9.87 -14.12
N ASP A 59 -1.62 -9.83 -15.14
CA ASP A 59 -0.48 -8.90 -15.20
C ASP A 59 -0.96 -7.48 -15.52
N VAL A 60 -1.61 -6.88 -14.53
CA VAL A 60 -2.18 -5.55 -14.57
C VAL A 60 -1.84 -4.85 -13.26
N ILE A 61 -1.52 -3.57 -13.36
CA ILE A 61 -1.38 -2.69 -12.21
C ILE A 61 -2.68 -1.89 -12.11
N LEU A 62 -3.42 -2.10 -11.04
CA LEU A 62 -4.57 -1.28 -10.68
C LEU A 62 -4.08 -0.08 -9.86
N TYR A 63 -4.66 1.09 -10.08
CA TYR A 63 -4.30 2.29 -9.36
C TYR A 63 -5.52 3.20 -9.21
N GLU A 64 -5.53 4.00 -8.14
CA GLU A 64 -6.61 4.95 -7.89
C GLU A 64 -6.51 6.19 -8.79
N SER A 65 -7.66 6.80 -9.08
CA SER A 65 -7.84 7.90 -10.05
C SER A 65 -6.96 9.13 -9.80
N SER A 66 -6.51 9.31 -8.55
CA SER A 66 -5.69 10.45 -8.14
C SER A 66 -4.23 10.36 -8.62
N ILE A 67 -3.81 9.22 -9.22
CA ILE A 67 -2.48 9.04 -9.79
C ILE A 67 -2.48 9.52 -11.25
N SER A 68 -1.67 10.54 -11.54
CA SER A 68 -1.55 11.08 -12.90
C SER A 68 -0.94 10.06 -13.87
N PRO A 69 -1.56 9.81 -15.05
CA PRO A 69 -1.05 8.85 -16.03
C PRO A 69 0.37 9.16 -16.51
N GLY A 70 0.76 10.44 -16.55
CA GLY A 70 2.09 10.88 -16.98
C GLY A 70 3.22 10.53 -15.99
N SER A 71 2.87 10.16 -14.75
CA SER A 71 3.85 9.71 -13.75
C SER A 71 4.07 8.19 -13.78
N MET A 72 3.27 7.45 -14.55
CA MET A 72 3.31 5.99 -14.58
C MET A 72 4.17 5.50 -15.74
N ILE A 73 5.09 4.59 -15.44
CA ILE A 73 5.75 3.80 -16.47
C ILE A 73 4.75 2.74 -16.92
N PRO A 74 4.48 2.56 -18.22
CA PRO A 74 3.59 1.51 -18.68
C PRO A 74 4.09 0.14 -18.20
N PRO A 75 3.19 -0.81 -17.87
CA PRO A 75 3.59 -2.13 -17.42
C PRO A 75 4.60 -2.71 -18.41
N GLN A 76 5.78 -3.08 -17.92
CA GLN A 76 6.79 -3.70 -18.77
C GLN A 76 6.20 -5.01 -19.27
N LYS A 77 5.89 -5.07 -20.57
CA LYS A 77 5.46 -6.27 -21.28
C LYS A 77 6.29 -7.44 -20.76
N THR A 78 5.62 -8.46 -20.20
CA THR A 78 6.25 -9.63 -19.60
C THR A 78 7.51 -10.02 -20.37
N ARG A 79 8.66 -10.08 -19.67
CA ARG A 79 9.82 -10.75 -20.25
C ARG A 79 9.39 -12.18 -20.61
N PRO A 80 9.78 -12.67 -21.81
CA PRO A 80 9.38 -13.98 -22.30
C PRO A 80 9.76 -15.11 -21.35
#